data_AF-A0A2T7SVW6-F1
#
_entry.id   AF-A0A2T7SVW6-F1
#
_cell.length_a   1.000
_cell.length_b   1.000
_cell.length_c   1.000
_cell.angle_alpha   90.00
_cell.angle_beta   90.00
_cell.angle_gamma   90.00
#
_symmetry.space_group_name_H-M   'P 1'
#
loop_
_entity.id
_entity.type
_entity.pdbx_description
1 polymer ?
#
loop_
_entity_poly.entity_id
_entity_poly.type
_entity_poly.pdbx_seq_one_letter_code
_entity_poly.pdbx_strand_id
1 'polypeptide(L)'
;MYIMDFNMSKNWIDTHFHVFNAGVAVEGARYAPQYCAKLSDWMRQAQNVGVARGVWVQPSFLGTDNSLMIDALASHPDKLRGIAVVSPSVDIETLKTLHISGVRGIRLNLSGVSHDIPEWTLSDNIWEAIHSLGWHLEIHTDQGKLPQVLRQIPSDTPLVVDHMAKPLEASASDPTLMALKKHASLAPVYVKLSGAYRLGGVHPETLASLLLSELGPGALLWGSDWPCTNHEAFANFETLIAQAHAWTGAESFEQIMAHNPSRLYWGGGQSQYRQSPP
;
A
#
# COMPACT_ATOMS: atom_id res chain seq x y z
N MET A 1 -1.07 15.57 -28.87
CA MET A 1 0.19 15.32 -28.11
C MET A 1 0.24 16.38 -27.02
N TYR A 2 -0.33 16.09 -25.85
CA TYR A 2 -0.31 17.01 -24.72
C TYR A 2 1.08 16.92 -24.08
N ILE A 3 1.86 17.99 -24.24
CA ILE A 3 3.11 18.16 -23.50
C ILE A 3 2.67 18.49 -22.07
N MET A 4 2.83 17.56 -21.14
CA MET A 4 2.66 17.88 -19.72
C MET A 4 3.77 18.85 -19.33
N ASP A 5 3.40 20.01 -18.81
CA ASP A 5 4.35 20.96 -18.23
C ASP A 5 4.99 20.35 -16.97
N PHE A 6 6.29 20.07 -17.04
CA PHE A 6 7.08 19.47 -15.95
C PHE A 6 7.53 20.46 -14.86
N ASN A 7 6.98 21.68 -14.82
CA ASN A 7 7.58 22.81 -14.09
C ASN A 7 6.85 23.26 -12.81
N MET A 8 5.99 22.42 -12.24
CA MET A 8 5.65 22.52 -10.81
C MET A 8 6.50 21.50 -10.06
N SER A 9 7.05 21.87 -8.89
CA SER A 9 7.72 20.92 -8.01
C SER A 9 6.72 19.84 -7.59
N LYS A 10 6.70 18.72 -8.31
CA LYS A 10 5.87 17.56 -8.01
C LYS A 10 6.32 17.01 -6.66
N ASN A 11 5.39 16.90 -5.72
CA ASN A 11 5.61 16.31 -4.40
C ASN A 11 4.80 15.02 -4.28
N TRP A 12 4.82 14.22 -5.34
CA TRP A 12 4.10 12.94 -5.38
C TRP A 12 4.73 11.93 -4.43
N ILE A 13 3.93 10.98 -4.01
CA ILE A 13 4.28 9.97 -3.01
C ILE A 13 4.02 8.59 -3.58
N ASP A 14 5.07 7.78 -3.66
CA ASP A 14 4.95 6.36 -3.98
C ASP A 14 4.54 5.58 -2.72
N THR A 15 3.31 5.08 -2.68
CA THR A 15 2.80 4.38 -1.49
C THR A 15 3.16 2.90 -1.41
N HIS A 16 3.90 2.37 -2.39
CA HIS A 16 4.27 0.94 -2.39
C HIS A 16 5.57 0.70 -3.15
N PHE A 17 6.67 0.55 -2.43
CA PHE A 17 7.91 0.01 -3.00
C PHE A 17 8.64 -0.88 -1.99
N HIS A 18 9.60 -1.65 -2.49
CA HIS A 18 10.43 -2.58 -1.71
C HIS A 18 11.91 -2.31 -1.96
N VAL A 19 12.72 -2.44 -0.91
CA VAL A 19 14.19 -2.41 -1.00
C VAL A 19 14.74 -3.64 -0.28
N PHE A 20 15.78 -4.25 -0.85
CA PHE A 20 16.36 -5.49 -0.35
C PHE A 20 17.74 -5.76 -0.96
N ASN A 21 18.48 -6.67 -0.33
CA ASN A 21 19.78 -7.15 -0.80
C ASN A 21 19.64 -8.51 -1.49
N ALA A 22 20.50 -8.75 -2.48
CA ALA A 22 20.54 -10.02 -3.21
C ALA A 22 20.79 -11.20 -2.26
N GLY A 23 20.08 -12.30 -2.48
CA GLY A 23 20.25 -13.57 -1.76
C GLY A 23 19.77 -13.57 -0.30
N VAL A 24 19.26 -12.46 0.22
CA VAL A 24 18.78 -12.37 1.61
C VAL A 24 17.29 -12.74 1.66
N ALA A 25 16.98 -13.82 2.38
CA ALA A 25 15.61 -14.22 2.68
C ALA A 25 15.57 -15.03 3.98
N VAL A 26 14.42 -15.02 4.66
CA VAL A 26 14.15 -15.88 5.81
C VAL A 26 13.96 -17.32 5.37
N GLU A 27 14.17 -18.26 6.30
CA GLU A 27 13.87 -19.67 6.08
C GLU A 27 12.39 -19.86 5.70
N GLY A 28 12.13 -20.71 4.71
CA GLY A 28 10.77 -20.97 4.20
C GLY A 28 10.20 -19.87 3.30
N ALA A 29 10.96 -18.81 2.98
CA ALA A 29 10.54 -17.82 1.99
C ALA A 29 10.27 -18.47 0.62
N ARG A 30 9.21 -18.01 -0.07
CA ARG A 30 8.81 -18.53 -1.39
C ARG A 30 9.90 -18.40 -2.46
N TYR A 31 10.73 -17.37 -2.36
CA TYR A 31 11.85 -17.09 -3.24
C TYR A 31 12.81 -16.11 -2.57
N ALA A 32 14.05 -16.03 -3.07
CA ALA A 32 15.04 -15.04 -2.69
C ALA A 32 15.54 -14.32 -3.95
N PRO A 33 15.32 -13.00 -4.08
CA PRO A 33 15.81 -12.23 -5.23
C PRO A 33 17.33 -12.35 -5.38
N GLN A 34 17.82 -12.56 -6.60
CA GLN A 34 19.26 -12.69 -6.89
C GLN A 34 19.92 -11.34 -7.27
N TYR A 35 19.21 -10.23 -7.06
CA TYR A 35 19.67 -8.87 -7.32
C TYR A 35 19.36 -7.97 -6.13
N CYS A 36 20.05 -6.84 -6.02
CA CYS A 36 19.73 -5.82 -5.03
C CYS A 36 18.74 -4.82 -5.60
N ALA A 37 17.72 -4.48 -4.82
CA ALA A 37 16.87 -3.33 -5.05
C ALA A 37 17.25 -2.26 -4.03
N LYS A 38 18.21 -1.38 -4.37
CA LYS A 38 18.76 -0.41 -3.42
C LYS A 38 17.87 0.81 -3.28
N LEU A 39 17.77 1.36 -2.06
CA LEU A 39 17.06 2.61 -1.81
C LEU A 39 17.57 3.76 -2.68
N SER A 40 18.89 3.86 -2.88
CA SER A 40 19.50 4.87 -3.75
C SER A 40 19.04 4.78 -5.20
N ASP A 41 18.74 3.56 -5.68
CA ASP A 41 18.25 3.34 -7.04
C ASP A 41 16.78 3.72 -7.18
N TRP A 42 15.95 3.38 -6.19
CA TRP A 42 14.57 3.87 -6.11
C TRP A 42 14.54 5.41 -6.03
N MET A 43 15.31 6.03 -5.12
CA MET A 43 15.34 7.48 -4.95
C MET A 43 15.71 8.20 -6.25
N ARG A 44 16.75 7.71 -6.95
CA ARG A 44 17.19 8.29 -8.22
C ARG A 44 16.09 8.20 -9.28
N GLN A 45 15.46 7.04 -9.43
CA GLN A 45 14.40 6.82 -10.44
C GLN A 45 13.12 7.58 -10.13
N ALA A 46 12.68 7.56 -8.86
CA ALA A 46 11.50 8.24 -8.38
C ALA A 46 11.60 9.77 -8.53
N GLN A 47 12.73 10.35 -8.13
CA GLN A 47 12.94 11.81 -8.21
C GLN A 47 12.92 12.33 -9.64
N ASN A 48 13.44 11.56 -10.60
CA ASN A 48 13.44 11.93 -12.02
C ASN A 48 12.04 12.17 -12.59
N VAL A 49 11.00 11.57 -12.00
CA VAL A 49 9.61 11.74 -12.45
C VAL A 49 8.76 12.61 -11.51
N GLY A 50 9.36 13.16 -10.44
CA GLY A 50 8.66 14.02 -9.48
C GLY A 50 8.07 13.31 -8.26
N VAL A 51 8.45 12.06 -8.01
CA VAL A 51 8.13 11.37 -6.75
C VAL A 51 9.17 11.75 -5.70
N ALA A 52 8.73 12.45 -4.65
CA ALA A 52 9.60 13.05 -3.65
C ALA A 52 9.64 12.27 -2.32
N ARG A 53 8.58 11.49 -2.03
CA ARG A 53 8.45 10.68 -0.82
C ARG A 53 7.99 9.27 -1.16
N GLY A 54 8.21 8.35 -0.23
CA GLY A 54 7.86 6.95 -0.44
C GLY A 54 7.43 6.23 0.83
N VAL A 55 6.62 5.20 0.65
CA VAL A 55 6.24 4.24 1.69
C VAL A 55 6.89 2.90 1.36
N TRP A 56 7.92 2.57 2.12
CA TRP A 56 8.61 1.29 2.01
C TRP A 56 7.74 0.22 2.66
N VAL A 57 7.34 -0.77 1.87
CA VAL A 57 6.58 -1.91 2.36
C VAL A 57 7.52 -3.09 2.57
N GLN A 58 7.47 -3.72 3.74
CA GLN A 58 8.31 -4.88 4.03
C GLN A 58 8.03 -6.04 3.04
N PRO A 59 9.04 -6.52 2.29
CA PRO A 59 8.84 -7.61 1.34
C PRO A 59 8.72 -8.96 2.05
N SER A 60 7.87 -9.85 1.53
CA SER A 60 7.52 -11.11 2.23
C SER A 60 8.70 -12.03 2.51
N PHE A 61 9.72 -12.04 1.64
CA PHE A 61 10.88 -12.91 1.82
C PHE A 61 11.83 -12.45 2.93
N LEU A 62 11.69 -11.23 3.46
CA LEU A 62 12.41 -10.78 4.66
C LEU A 62 11.64 -11.03 5.96
N GLY A 63 10.41 -11.58 5.87
CA GLY A 63 9.60 -11.91 7.03
C GLY A 63 9.42 -10.71 7.98
N THR A 64 9.57 -10.96 9.28
CA THR A 64 9.42 -9.95 10.34
C THR A 64 10.70 -9.18 10.66
N ASP A 65 11.79 -9.40 9.91
CA ASP A 65 13.01 -8.61 10.05
C ASP A 65 12.86 -7.29 9.28
N ASN A 66 12.40 -6.26 9.99
CA ASN A 66 12.18 -4.92 9.47
C ASN A 66 13.43 -4.01 9.61
N SER A 67 14.58 -4.54 10.06
CA SER A 67 15.77 -3.74 10.42
C SER A 67 16.23 -2.83 9.28
N LEU A 68 16.37 -3.39 8.08
CA LEU A 68 16.79 -2.65 6.89
C LEU A 68 15.87 -1.46 6.57
N MET A 69 14.55 -1.66 6.70
CA MET A 69 13.58 -0.59 6.51
C MET A 69 13.74 0.46 7.62
N ILE A 70 13.77 0.05 8.89
CA ILE A 70 13.86 0.94 10.05
C ILE A 70 15.08 1.87 9.96
N ASP A 71 16.26 1.34 9.62
CA ASP A 71 17.48 2.13 9.47
C ASP A 71 17.35 3.19 8.37
N ALA A 72 16.69 2.83 7.27
CA ALA A 72 16.43 3.75 6.16
C ALA A 72 15.42 4.85 6.53
N LEU A 73 14.36 4.52 7.28
CA LEU A 73 13.39 5.49 7.77
C LEU A 73 14.02 6.51 8.71
N ALA A 74 14.86 6.03 9.65
CA ALA A 74 15.58 6.89 10.59
C ALA A 74 16.55 7.85 9.86
N SER A 75 17.15 7.41 8.76
CA SER A 75 18.04 8.22 7.94
C SER A 75 17.30 9.23 7.04
N HIS A 76 16.01 9.02 6.77
CA HIS A 76 15.22 9.86 5.85
C HIS A 76 13.78 10.15 6.38
N PRO A 77 13.63 10.69 7.60
CA PRO A 77 12.33 10.80 8.27
C PRO A 77 11.36 11.76 7.57
N ASP A 78 11.84 12.69 6.74
CA ASP A 78 10.98 13.60 5.98
C ASP A 78 10.52 12.99 4.65
N LYS A 79 11.20 11.94 4.16
CA LYS A 79 10.97 11.35 2.84
C LYS A 79 10.34 9.98 2.89
N LEU A 80 10.55 9.22 3.97
CA LEU A 80 10.13 7.83 4.04
C LEU A 80 9.18 7.55 5.21
N ARG A 81 8.21 6.67 4.96
CA ARG A 81 7.43 5.95 5.98
C ARG A 81 7.49 4.46 5.68
N GLY A 82 7.20 3.65 6.67
CA GLY A 82 7.26 2.20 6.55
C GLY A 82 5.93 1.51 6.80
N ILE A 83 5.77 0.33 6.19
CA ILE A 83 4.75 -0.66 6.53
C ILE A 83 5.46 -1.95 6.90
N ALA A 84 5.35 -2.32 8.17
CA ALA A 84 6.08 -3.45 8.73
C ALA A 84 5.33 -4.77 8.53
N VAL A 85 6.07 -5.88 8.56
CA VAL A 85 5.49 -7.21 8.82
C VAL A 85 5.87 -7.62 10.23
N VAL A 86 4.92 -8.08 11.02
CA VAL A 86 5.12 -8.45 12.43
C VAL A 86 4.52 -9.82 12.72
N SER A 87 4.96 -10.43 13.82
CA SER A 87 4.29 -11.64 14.34
C SER A 87 2.90 -11.27 14.87
N PRO A 88 1.87 -12.14 14.74
CA PRO A 88 0.58 -11.95 15.40
C PRO A 88 0.69 -11.80 16.93
N SER A 89 1.77 -12.31 17.53
CA SER A 89 2.05 -12.25 18.97
C SER A 89 2.94 -11.08 19.40
N VAL A 90 3.23 -10.12 18.51
CA VAL A 90 4.09 -8.96 18.82
C VAL A 90 3.52 -8.15 19.99
N ASP A 91 4.40 -7.65 20.85
CA ASP A 91 4.01 -6.79 21.96
C ASP A 91 3.80 -5.33 21.53
N ILE A 92 3.03 -4.61 22.34
CA ILE A 92 2.67 -3.21 22.07
C ILE A 92 3.89 -2.26 22.11
N GLU A 93 4.93 -2.57 22.89
CA GLU A 93 6.13 -1.73 23.00
C GLU A 93 7.01 -1.79 21.74
N THR A 94 7.09 -2.97 21.12
CA THR A 94 7.70 -3.16 19.81
C THR A 94 6.94 -2.36 18.74
N LEU A 95 5.60 -2.39 18.76
CA LEU A 95 4.78 -1.61 17.83
C LEU A 95 4.97 -0.10 18.01
N LYS A 96 5.07 0.39 19.25
CA LYS A 96 5.41 1.79 19.55
C LYS A 96 6.80 2.17 19.05
N THR A 97 7.79 1.28 19.20
CA THR A 97 9.14 1.51 18.69
C THR A 97 9.15 1.60 17.16
N LEU A 98 8.42 0.71 16.47
CA LEU A 98 8.22 0.81 15.02
C LEU A 98 7.59 2.15 14.63
N HIS A 99 6.60 2.63 15.38
CA HIS A 99 5.96 3.92 15.12
C HIS A 99 6.95 5.09 15.21
N ILE A 100 7.78 5.11 16.26
CA ILE A 100 8.83 6.11 16.49
C ILE A 100 9.81 6.12 15.31
N SER A 101 10.17 4.93 14.82
CA SER A 101 11.04 4.76 13.65
C SER A 101 10.41 5.20 12.31
N GLY A 102 9.13 5.55 12.28
CA GLY A 102 8.44 6.02 11.07
C GLY A 102 7.50 5.02 10.41
N VAL A 103 7.23 3.87 11.04
CA VAL A 103 6.20 2.91 10.56
C VAL A 103 4.80 3.47 10.81
N ARG A 104 3.88 3.26 9.86
CA ARG A 104 2.50 3.79 9.88
C ARG A 104 1.42 2.73 9.68
N GLY A 105 1.80 1.46 9.73
CA GLY A 105 0.90 0.33 9.56
C GLY A 105 1.66 -0.97 9.50
N ILE A 106 0.89 -2.05 9.43
CA ILE A 106 1.40 -3.41 9.26
C ILE A 106 0.79 -4.06 8.02
N ARG A 107 1.47 -5.04 7.44
CA ARG A 107 0.99 -5.74 6.25
C ARG A 107 0.69 -7.21 6.49
N LEU A 108 -0.49 -7.63 6.03
CA LEU A 108 -0.85 -9.03 5.78
C LEU A 108 -0.69 -9.35 4.30
N ASN A 109 0.46 -9.94 3.96
CA ASN A 109 0.69 -10.46 2.62
C ASN A 109 0.29 -11.93 2.54
N LEU A 110 -0.93 -12.18 2.09
CA LEU A 110 -1.56 -13.50 2.01
C LEU A 110 -1.63 -14.04 0.58
N SER A 111 -0.89 -13.45 -0.37
CA SER A 111 -0.89 -13.97 -1.74
C SER A 111 -0.13 -15.28 -1.82
N GLY A 112 -0.74 -16.31 -2.43
CA GLY A 112 -0.17 -17.64 -2.61
C GLY A 112 -0.10 -18.47 -1.32
N VAL A 113 -0.80 -18.06 -0.26
CA VAL A 113 -0.89 -18.76 1.03
C VAL A 113 -2.35 -18.74 1.52
N SER A 114 -2.61 -19.30 2.71
CA SER A 114 -3.94 -19.32 3.32
C SER A 114 -4.51 -17.90 3.51
N HIS A 115 -5.82 -17.74 3.28
CA HIS A 115 -6.60 -16.54 3.62
C HIS A 115 -7.37 -16.67 4.94
N ASP A 116 -7.22 -17.80 5.63
CA ASP A 116 -7.64 -17.97 7.02
C ASP A 116 -6.52 -17.48 7.94
N ILE A 117 -6.85 -16.56 8.85
CA ILE A 117 -5.90 -15.83 9.70
C ILE A 117 -6.27 -15.94 11.20
N PRO A 118 -6.53 -17.15 11.74
CA PRO A 118 -7.00 -17.32 13.12
C PRO A 118 -6.00 -16.80 14.15
N GLU A 119 -4.70 -16.74 13.84
CA GLU A 119 -3.70 -16.19 14.76
C GLU A 119 -3.88 -14.67 14.94
N TRP A 120 -4.37 -13.97 13.90
CA TRP A 120 -4.56 -12.53 13.91
C TRP A 120 -5.85 -12.09 14.58
N THR A 121 -6.87 -12.95 14.58
CA THR A 121 -8.15 -12.65 15.26
C THR A 121 -7.99 -12.59 16.78
N LEU A 122 -6.89 -13.14 17.31
CA LEU A 122 -6.53 -13.15 18.74
C LEU A 122 -5.45 -12.10 19.10
N SER A 123 -5.07 -11.23 18.15
CA SER A 123 -3.97 -10.26 18.32
C SER A 123 -4.44 -8.92 18.88
N ASP A 124 -4.95 -8.89 20.12
CA ASP A 124 -5.47 -7.67 20.76
C ASP A 124 -4.47 -6.49 20.71
N ASN A 125 -3.17 -6.75 20.96
CA ASN A 125 -2.12 -5.73 20.88
C ASN A 125 -2.05 -5.04 19.51
N ILE A 126 -2.27 -5.80 18.43
CA ILE A 126 -2.18 -5.28 17.06
C ILE A 126 -3.40 -4.41 16.77
N TRP A 127 -4.59 -4.86 17.14
CA TRP A 127 -5.81 -4.07 16.95
C TRP A 127 -5.77 -2.79 17.79
N GLU A 128 -5.34 -2.88 19.05
CA GLU A 128 -5.11 -1.71 19.90
C GLU A 128 -4.09 -0.75 19.29
N ALA A 129 -2.96 -1.26 18.78
CA ALA A 129 -1.94 -0.43 18.13
C ALA A 129 -2.48 0.25 16.87
N ILE A 130 -3.27 -0.46 16.05
CA ILE A 130 -3.87 0.11 14.83
C ILE A 130 -4.67 1.37 15.19
N HIS A 131 -5.51 1.31 16.22
CA HIS A 131 -6.30 2.46 16.63
C HIS A 131 -5.49 3.52 17.37
N SER A 132 -4.70 3.13 18.37
CA SER A 132 -3.99 4.08 19.25
C SER A 132 -2.85 4.82 18.56
N LEU A 133 -2.20 4.20 17.58
CA LEU A 133 -1.09 4.79 16.81
C LEU A 133 -1.57 5.48 15.52
N GLY A 134 -2.89 5.46 15.23
CA GLY A 134 -3.45 5.95 13.96
C GLY A 134 -2.90 5.21 12.75
N TRP A 135 -2.66 3.92 12.91
CA TRP A 135 -2.13 3.02 11.87
C TRP A 135 -3.27 2.47 11.01
N HIS A 136 -2.88 1.78 9.92
CA HIS A 136 -3.78 0.97 9.12
C HIS A 136 -3.24 -0.45 8.98
N LEU A 137 -4.16 -1.37 8.65
CA LEU A 137 -3.84 -2.68 8.15
C LEU A 137 -3.70 -2.60 6.62
N GLU A 138 -2.54 -2.98 6.10
CA GLU A 138 -2.32 -3.17 4.66
C GLU A 138 -2.56 -4.65 4.30
N ILE A 139 -3.42 -4.93 3.30
CA ILE A 139 -3.77 -6.30 2.92
C ILE A 139 -3.45 -6.55 1.44
N HIS A 140 -2.76 -7.67 1.19
CA HIS A 140 -2.59 -8.23 -0.14
C HIS A 140 -3.09 -9.68 -0.16
N THR A 141 -4.05 -9.98 -1.04
CA THR A 141 -4.61 -11.34 -1.18
C THR A 141 -4.42 -11.89 -2.59
N ASP A 142 -4.79 -13.15 -2.77
CA ASP A 142 -5.07 -13.68 -4.10
C ASP A 142 -6.39 -13.10 -4.66
N GLN A 143 -6.59 -13.30 -5.96
CA GLN A 143 -7.70 -12.71 -6.69
C GLN A 143 -9.05 -13.15 -6.10
N GLY A 144 -9.92 -12.19 -5.80
CA GLY A 144 -11.25 -12.43 -5.23
C GLY A 144 -11.28 -12.86 -3.76
N LYS A 145 -10.13 -12.93 -3.06
CA LYS A 145 -10.05 -13.49 -1.70
C LYS A 145 -10.18 -12.46 -0.58
N LEU A 146 -10.10 -11.16 -0.88
CA LEU A 146 -10.23 -10.10 0.11
C LEU A 146 -11.47 -10.23 1.03
N PRO A 147 -12.69 -10.57 0.54
CA PRO A 147 -13.86 -10.69 1.40
C PRO A 147 -13.71 -11.76 2.50
N GLN A 148 -12.93 -12.81 2.27
CA GLN A 148 -12.66 -13.85 3.27
C GLN A 148 -11.85 -13.28 4.44
N VAL A 149 -10.82 -12.48 4.14
CA VAL A 149 -9.96 -11.85 5.15
C VAL A 149 -10.73 -10.77 5.91
N LEU A 150 -11.51 -9.94 5.22
CA LEU A 150 -12.27 -8.85 5.87
C LEU A 150 -13.33 -9.35 6.87
N ARG A 151 -13.80 -10.60 6.74
CA ARG A 151 -14.73 -11.21 7.72
C ARG A 151 -14.05 -11.62 9.04
N GLN A 152 -12.72 -11.66 9.07
CA GLN A 152 -11.95 -12.15 10.21
C GLN A 152 -11.31 -11.02 11.02
N ILE A 153 -11.26 -9.79 10.50
CA ILE A 153 -10.69 -8.63 11.19
C ILE A 153 -11.80 -7.75 11.78
N PRO A 154 -11.49 -6.89 12.79
CA PRO A 154 -12.44 -5.90 13.28
C PRO A 154 -12.95 -4.99 12.16
N SER A 155 -14.26 -4.78 12.08
CA SER A 155 -14.90 -4.06 10.98
C SER A 155 -14.58 -2.56 10.93
N ASP A 156 -14.08 -2.00 12.03
CA ASP A 156 -13.66 -0.61 12.20
C ASP A 156 -12.15 -0.40 11.92
N THR A 157 -11.43 -1.45 11.49
CA THR A 157 -10.01 -1.39 11.13
C THR A 157 -9.78 -0.46 9.93
N PRO A 158 -8.99 0.62 10.03
CA PRO A 158 -8.55 1.39 8.88
C PRO A 158 -7.74 0.52 7.92
N LEU A 159 -8.08 0.55 6.63
CA LEU A 159 -7.62 -0.41 5.65
C LEU A 159 -6.88 0.26 4.49
N VAL A 160 -5.78 -0.34 4.07
CA VAL A 160 -5.16 -0.11 2.77
C VAL A 160 -5.10 -1.44 2.02
N VAL A 161 -5.58 -1.47 0.78
CA VAL A 161 -5.62 -2.70 -0.02
C VAL A 161 -4.68 -2.57 -1.21
N ASP A 162 -3.80 -3.56 -1.35
CA ASP A 162 -2.79 -3.58 -2.39
C ASP A 162 -3.35 -3.92 -3.77
N HIS A 163 -2.64 -3.41 -4.78
CA HIS A 163 -2.73 -3.81 -6.18
C HIS A 163 -4.15 -3.86 -6.76
N MET A 164 -4.88 -2.76 -6.58
CA MET A 164 -6.26 -2.58 -7.06
C MET A 164 -7.24 -3.64 -6.51
N ALA A 165 -6.94 -4.20 -5.33
CA ALA A 165 -7.71 -5.22 -4.62
C ALA A 165 -7.90 -6.57 -5.32
N LYS A 166 -7.44 -6.71 -6.58
CA LYS A 166 -7.49 -7.94 -7.39
C LYS A 166 -8.88 -8.62 -7.34
N PRO A 167 -9.97 -7.95 -7.79
CA PRO A 167 -11.27 -8.59 -7.91
C PRO A 167 -11.24 -9.71 -8.97
N LEU A 168 -12.27 -10.55 -9.01
CA LEU A 168 -12.42 -11.55 -10.08
C LEU A 168 -12.76 -10.86 -11.40
N GLU A 169 -13.62 -9.85 -11.33
CA GLU A 169 -14.04 -9.05 -12.48
C GLU A 169 -14.08 -7.56 -12.13
N ALA A 170 -13.91 -6.68 -13.13
CA ALA A 170 -14.15 -5.26 -12.97
C ALA A 170 -15.66 -4.96 -12.99
N SER A 171 -16.37 -5.36 -11.92
CA SER A 171 -17.80 -5.16 -11.73
C SER A 171 -18.14 -4.66 -10.33
N ALA A 172 -19.12 -3.76 -10.23
CA ALA A 172 -19.65 -3.29 -8.95
C ALA A 172 -20.29 -4.42 -8.12
N SER A 173 -20.75 -5.50 -8.77
CA SER A 173 -21.29 -6.69 -8.12
C SER A 173 -20.22 -7.73 -7.76
N ASP A 174 -18.95 -7.49 -8.06
CA ASP A 174 -17.87 -8.37 -7.62
C ASP A 174 -17.82 -8.39 -6.08
N PRO A 175 -17.70 -9.57 -5.43
CA PRO A 175 -17.65 -9.68 -3.98
C PRO A 175 -16.59 -8.81 -3.30
N THR A 176 -15.45 -8.59 -3.96
CA THR A 176 -14.35 -7.73 -3.50
C THR A 176 -14.81 -6.29 -3.42
N LEU A 177 -15.45 -5.77 -4.48
CA LEU A 177 -15.94 -4.39 -4.53
C LEU A 177 -17.07 -4.18 -3.50
N MET A 178 -18.01 -5.12 -3.40
CA MET A 178 -19.05 -5.05 -2.38
C MET A 178 -18.48 -5.05 -0.95
N ALA A 179 -17.47 -5.87 -0.68
CA ALA A 179 -16.83 -5.93 0.63
C ALA A 179 -16.08 -4.63 0.95
N LEU A 180 -15.36 -4.05 -0.03
CA LEU A 180 -14.69 -2.76 0.12
C LEU A 180 -15.68 -1.65 0.44
N LYS A 181 -16.79 -1.54 -0.31
CA LYS A 181 -17.83 -0.53 -0.06
C LYS A 181 -18.45 -0.67 1.32
N LYS A 182 -18.74 -1.91 1.74
CA LYS A 182 -19.26 -2.20 3.07
C LYS A 182 -18.26 -1.82 4.17
N HIS A 183 -16.98 -2.09 3.99
CA HIS A 183 -15.94 -1.72 4.95
C HIS A 183 -15.76 -0.19 4.98
N ALA A 184 -15.81 0.47 3.83
CA ALA A 184 -15.69 1.93 3.69
C ALA A 184 -16.82 2.70 4.40
N SER A 185 -17.99 2.08 4.62
CA SER A 185 -19.06 2.69 5.42
C SER A 185 -18.80 2.65 6.93
N LEU A 186 -17.81 1.85 7.39
CA LEU A 186 -17.50 1.62 8.79
C LEU A 186 -16.14 2.20 9.20
N ALA A 187 -15.15 2.15 8.29
CA ALA A 187 -13.79 2.61 8.52
C ALA A 187 -13.18 3.21 7.24
N PRO A 188 -12.10 4.00 7.34
CA PRO A 188 -11.37 4.48 6.18
C PRO A 188 -10.80 3.31 5.38
N VAL A 189 -11.01 3.36 4.08
CA VAL A 189 -10.46 2.40 3.12
C VAL A 189 -9.69 3.18 2.07
N TYR A 190 -8.47 2.72 1.79
CA TYR A 190 -7.72 3.12 0.63
C TYR A 190 -7.40 1.92 -0.26
N VAL A 191 -7.44 2.09 -1.57
CA VAL A 191 -6.99 1.09 -2.54
C VAL A 191 -5.82 1.65 -3.33
N LYS A 192 -4.71 0.90 -3.39
CA LYS A 192 -3.51 1.29 -4.15
C LYS A 192 -3.70 0.94 -5.63
N LEU A 193 -3.66 1.95 -6.50
CA LEU A 193 -3.50 1.83 -7.94
C LEU A 193 -2.04 1.49 -8.25
N SER A 194 -1.68 0.23 -8.05
CA SER A 194 -0.34 -0.32 -8.24
C SER A 194 -0.41 -1.74 -8.81
N GLY A 195 0.72 -2.28 -9.29
CA GLY A 195 0.83 -3.71 -9.62
C GLY A 195 -0.19 -4.22 -10.65
N ALA A 196 -0.60 -3.41 -11.63
CA ALA A 196 -1.65 -3.77 -12.61
C ALA A 196 -1.34 -5.04 -13.41
N TYR A 197 -0.06 -5.37 -13.62
CA TYR A 197 0.38 -6.63 -14.24
C TYR A 197 0.07 -7.88 -13.40
N ARG A 198 -0.41 -7.72 -12.16
CA ARG A 198 -0.78 -8.81 -11.23
C ARG A 198 -2.29 -9.13 -11.22
N LEU A 199 -3.08 -8.52 -12.12
CA LEU A 199 -4.56 -8.57 -12.11
C LEU A 199 -5.20 -9.81 -12.77
N GLY A 200 -4.41 -10.75 -13.28
CA GLY A 200 -4.96 -12.04 -13.74
C GLY A 200 -5.99 -11.93 -14.88
N GLY A 201 -5.84 -10.93 -15.77
CA GLY A 201 -6.72 -10.72 -16.92
C GLY A 201 -7.78 -9.63 -16.74
N VAL A 202 -7.97 -9.09 -15.53
CA VAL A 202 -8.83 -7.90 -15.33
C VAL A 202 -8.14 -6.67 -15.91
N HIS A 203 -8.84 -5.93 -16.78
CA HIS A 203 -8.31 -4.72 -17.41
C HIS A 203 -8.15 -3.59 -16.38
N PRO A 204 -6.93 -3.06 -16.19
CA PRO A 204 -6.66 -2.08 -15.13
C PRO A 204 -7.40 -0.75 -15.32
N GLU A 205 -7.57 -0.28 -16.56
CA GLU A 205 -8.26 0.98 -16.84
C GLU A 205 -9.76 0.92 -16.48
N THR A 206 -10.43 -0.18 -16.86
CA THR A 206 -11.81 -0.44 -16.47
C THR A 206 -11.95 -0.54 -14.96
N LEU A 207 -11.02 -1.25 -14.30
CA LEU A 207 -11.04 -1.41 -12.84
C LEU A 207 -10.77 -0.10 -12.10
N ALA A 208 -9.81 0.72 -12.56
CA ALA A 208 -9.54 2.01 -11.95
C ALA A 208 -10.74 2.95 -12.07
N SER A 209 -11.38 2.98 -13.25
CA SER A 209 -12.61 3.75 -13.48
C SER A 209 -13.73 3.32 -12.53
N LEU A 210 -13.89 2.01 -12.33
CA LEU A 210 -14.86 1.46 -11.39
C LEU A 210 -14.51 1.81 -9.94
N LEU A 211 -13.25 1.70 -9.53
CA LEU A 211 -12.82 2.07 -8.17
C LEU A 211 -13.04 3.56 -7.90
N LEU A 212 -12.79 4.42 -8.89
CA LEU A 212 -13.09 5.85 -8.81
C LEU A 212 -14.59 6.11 -8.65
N SER A 213 -15.45 5.44 -9.42
CA SER A 213 -16.90 5.64 -9.32
C SER A 213 -17.49 5.08 -8.03
N GLU A 214 -17.00 3.94 -7.55
CA GLU A 214 -17.58 3.22 -6.41
C GLU A 214 -17.06 3.71 -5.05
N LEU A 215 -15.80 4.15 -4.98
CA LEU A 215 -15.16 4.57 -3.72
C LEU A 215 -14.80 6.07 -3.69
N GLY A 216 -14.71 6.72 -4.86
CA GLY A 216 -14.28 8.10 -4.99
C GLY A 216 -12.75 8.28 -4.95
N PRO A 217 -12.23 9.40 -5.49
CA PRO A 217 -10.80 9.65 -5.56
C PRO A 217 -10.14 9.78 -4.18
N GLY A 218 -10.90 10.12 -3.13
CA GLY A 218 -10.41 10.22 -1.75
C GLY A 218 -9.98 8.89 -1.13
N ALA A 219 -10.45 7.77 -1.68
CA ALA A 219 -10.15 6.41 -1.23
C ALA A 219 -9.06 5.73 -2.08
N LEU A 220 -8.38 6.46 -2.96
CA LEU A 220 -7.36 5.89 -3.84
C LEU A 220 -5.98 6.46 -3.55
N LEU A 221 -4.97 5.60 -3.71
CA LEU A 221 -3.55 5.91 -3.61
C LEU A 221 -2.85 5.39 -4.86
N TRP A 222 -1.68 5.93 -5.18
CA TRP A 222 -0.80 5.34 -6.19
C TRP A 222 0.44 4.72 -5.56
N GLY A 223 0.96 3.64 -6.15
CA GLY A 223 2.24 3.05 -5.77
C GLY A 223 2.91 2.38 -6.96
N SER A 224 4.25 2.37 -6.98
CA SER A 224 5.02 1.83 -8.10
C SER A 224 5.08 0.30 -8.11
N ASP A 225 4.95 -0.32 -6.94
CA ASP A 225 5.34 -1.71 -6.67
C ASP A 225 6.82 -2.00 -7.00
N TRP A 226 7.67 -0.96 -7.10
CA TRP A 226 9.08 -1.09 -7.45
C TRP A 226 9.78 -2.03 -6.46
N PRO A 227 10.65 -2.95 -6.91
CA PRO A 227 11.18 -3.13 -8.25
C PRO A 227 10.34 -4.08 -9.14
N CYS A 228 9.05 -4.21 -8.85
CA CYS A 228 8.12 -5.08 -9.54
C CYS A 228 8.57 -6.55 -9.49
N THR A 229 8.86 -7.08 -8.30
CA THR A 229 9.46 -8.43 -8.15
C THR A 229 8.74 -9.51 -8.96
N ASN A 230 9.52 -10.34 -9.68
CA ASN A 230 9.10 -11.33 -10.68
C ASN A 230 8.47 -10.74 -11.97
N HIS A 231 8.51 -9.42 -12.12
CA HIS A 231 7.94 -8.62 -13.20
C HIS A 231 8.81 -7.37 -13.44
N GLU A 232 10.13 -7.49 -13.30
CA GLU A 232 11.08 -6.37 -13.23
C GLU A 232 11.00 -5.45 -14.46
N ALA A 233 10.60 -6.00 -15.62
CA ALA A 233 10.39 -5.23 -16.85
C ALA A 233 9.32 -4.11 -16.73
N PHE A 234 8.44 -4.19 -15.73
CA PHE A 234 7.40 -3.19 -15.46
C PHE A 234 7.90 -2.04 -14.56
N ALA A 235 9.11 -2.13 -13.99
CA ALA A 235 9.67 -1.15 -13.07
C ALA A 235 10.18 0.13 -13.77
N ASN A 236 9.36 0.71 -14.66
CA ASN A 236 9.65 1.96 -15.37
C ASN A 236 8.73 3.07 -14.85
N PHE A 237 9.28 4.00 -14.07
CA PHE A 237 8.51 5.07 -13.43
C PHE A 237 7.76 5.96 -14.42
N GLU A 238 8.34 6.32 -15.56
CA GLU A 238 7.65 7.16 -16.57
C GLU A 238 6.38 6.48 -17.09
N THR A 239 6.47 5.18 -17.37
CA THR A 239 5.33 4.36 -17.80
C THR A 239 4.28 4.24 -16.69
N LEU A 240 4.71 3.98 -15.46
CA LEU A 240 3.81 3.85 -14.31
C LEU A 240 3.05 5.16 -14.00
N ILE A 241 3.73 6.31 -14.13
CA ILE A 241 3.11 7.64 -13.99
C ILE A 241 2.12 7.91 -15.12
N ALA A 242 2.49 7.58 -16.37
CA ALA A 242 1.59 7.74 -17.51
C ALA A 242 0.32 6.87 -17.37
N GLN A 243 0.48 5.63 -16.89
CA GLN A 243 -0.64 4.74 -16.57
C GLN A 243 -1.54 5.32 -15.47
N ALA A 244 -0.95 5.78 -14.38
CA ALA A 244 -1.69 6.40 -13.29
C ALA A 244 -2.52 7.59 -13.78
N HIS A 245 -1.92 8.48 -14.58
CA HIS A 245 -2.64 9.62 -15.16
C HIS A 245 -3.77 9.17 -16.09
N ALA A 246 -3.54 8.15 -16.92
CA ALA A 246 -4.58 7.59 -17.79
C ALA A 246 -5.75 7.01 -17.00
N TRP A 247 -5.48 6.34 -15.88
CA TRP A 247 -6.49 5.72 -15.02
C TRP A 247 -7.30 6.72 -14.20
N THR A 248 -6.67 7.79 -13.70
CA THR A 248 -7.33 8.73 -12.77
C THR A 248 -7.91 9.96 -13.43
N GLY A 249 -7.43 10.31 -14.63
CA GLY A 249 -7.71 11.60 -15.25
C GLY A 249 -7.08 12.76 -14.48
N ALA A 250 -7.04 13.94 -15.12
CA ALA A 250 -6.35 15.12 -14.60
C ALA A 250 -6.96 15.65 -13.29
N GLU A 251 -8.28 15.54 -13.11
CA GLU A 251 -8.99 16.10 -11.95
C GLU A 251 -8.63 15.39 -10.64
N SER A 252 -8.46 14.06 -10.67
CA SER A 252 -8.21 13.25 -9.48
C SER A 252 -6.72 12.95 -9.24
N PHE A 253 -5.87 13.18 -10.26
CA PHE A 253 -4.48 12.72 -10.24
C PHE A 253 -3.69 13.28 -9.06
N GLU A 254 -3.64 14.60 -8.87
CA GLU A 254 -2.88 15.20 -7.77
C GLU A 254 -3.40 14.79 -6.37
N GLN A 255 -4.71 14.59 -6.23
CA GLN A 255 -5.29 14.12 -4.98
C GLN A 255 -4.77 12.71 -4.64
N ILE A 256 -4.73 11.81 -5.62
CA ILE A 256 -4.32 10.42 -5.47
C ILE A 256 -2.80 10.30 -5.30
N MET A 257 -2.03 11.11 -6.06
CA MET A 257 -0.57 11.08 -6.09
C MET A 257 0.08 11.80 -4.90
N ALA A 258 -0.56 12.83 -4.33
CA ALA A 258 0.05 13.67 -3.29
C ALA A 258 -0.81 13.87 -2.05
N HIS A 259 -2.07 14.31 -2.19
CA HIS A 259 -2.85 14.76 -1.02
C HIS A 259 -3.31 13.61 -0.12
N ASN A 260 -3.92 12.57 -0.69
CA ASN A 260 -4.35 11.38 0.05
C ASN A 260 -3.18 10.70 0.79
N PRO A 261 -2.05 10.37 0.13
CA PRO A 261 -0.92 9.77 0.84
C PRO A 261 -0.28 10.71 1.86
N SER A 262 -0.20 12.02 1.58
CA SER A 262 0.33 12.97 2.56
C SER A 262 -0.52 13.00 3.82
N ARG A 263 -1.86 12.99 3.68
CA ARG A 263 -2.79 12.91 4.82
C ARG A 263 -2.61 11.61 5.60
N LEU A 264 -2.55 10.48 4.91
CA LEU A 264 -2.49 9.15 5.53
C LEU A 264 -1.17 8.91 6.27
N TYR A 265 -0.03 9.28 5.69
CA TYR A 265 1.29 8.86 6.19
C TYR A 265 2.07 9.98 6.93
N TRP A 266 1.75 11.26 6.68
CA TRP A 266 2.42 12.42 7.29
C TRP A 266 1.49 13.41 8.02
N GLY A 267 0.16 13.29 7.88
CA GLY A 267 -0.81 14.27 8.39
C GLY A 267 -1.11 14.22 9.90
N GLY A 268 -0.15 13.84 10.74
CA GLY A 268 -0.38 13.46 12.15
C GLY A 268 -1.26 14.43 12.97
N GLY A 269 -2.18 13.87 13.76
CA GLY A 269 -2.53 14.43 15.07
C GLY A 269 -3.85 15.21 15.26
N GLN A 270 -4.84 15.14 14.38
CA GLN A 270 -6.21 15.52 14.77
C GLN A 270 -7.18 14.39 14.42
N SER A 271 -8.15 14.14 15.29
CA SER A 271 -9.21 13.14 15.10
C SER A 271 -9.87 13.28 13.72
N GLN A 272 -9.43 12.49 12.74
CA GLN A 272 -9.85 12.62 11.33
C GLN A 272 -11.16 11.89 11.01
N TYR A 273 -11.98 11.60 12.02
CA TYR A 273 -13.23 10.83 11.88
C TYR A 273 -14.50 11.65 12.10
N ARG A 274 -14.45 12.98 11.98
CA ARG A 274 -15.70 13.73 11.78
C ARG A 274 -16.03 13.69 10.29
N GLN A 275 -16.88 12.73 9.94
CA GLN A 275 -17.62 12.77 8.69
C GLN A 275 -18.32 14.14 8.59
N SER A 276 -18.11 14.85 7.49
CA SER A 276 -19.07 15.87 7.06
C SER A 276 -20.32 15.13 6.58
N PRO A 277 -21.51 15.35 7.16
CA PRO A 277 -22.73 14.82 6.58
C PRO A 277 -23.08 15.58 5.28
N PRO A 278 -23.93 15.00 4.42
CA PRO A 278 -24.28 15.55 3.10
C PRO A 278 -24.86 16.96 3.16
#